data_AF-A0A3N5T1U9-F1
#
_entry.id   AF-A0A3N5T1U9-F1
#
_cell.length_a   1.000
_cell.length_b   1.000
_cell.length_c   1.000
_cell.angle_alpha   90.00
_cell.angle_beta   90.00
_cell.angle_gamma   90.00
#
_symmetry.space_group_name_H-M   'P 1'
#
loop_
_entity.id
_entity.type
_entity.pdbx_description
1 polymer ?
#
loop_
_entity_poly.entity_id
_entity_poly.type
_entity_poly.pdbx_seq_one_letter_code
_entity_poly.pdbx_strand_id
1 'polypeptide(L)' 'IESKLKAAGKTAEFVIYPGAPHAFFADYRPSYRAEAARDAWGRCLAWFNKYLKG' A
#
# COMPACT_ATOMS: atom_id res chain seq x y z
N ILE A 1 10.62 9.69 5.76
CA ILE A 1 11.18 8.32 5.70
C ILE A 1 11.63 7.94 4.29
N GLU A 2 10.87 8.33 3.26
CA GLU A 2 11.22 8.10 1.85
C GLU A 2 12.66 8.49 1.49
N SER A 3 13.09 9.72 1.80
CA SER A 3 14.48 10.16 1.58
C SER A 3 15.53 9.26 2.24
N LYS A 4 15.25 8.73 3.45
CA LYS A 4 16.15 7.79 4.14
C LYS A 4 16.23 6.44 3.44
N LEU A 5 15.10 5.93 2.94
CA LEU A 5 15.07 4.67 2.17
C LEU A 5 15.83 4.82 0.84
N LYS A 6 15.66 5.97 0.16
CA LYS A 6 16.39 6.30 -1.06
C LYS A 6 17.89 6.38 -0.80
N ALA A 7 18.31 7.10 0.24
CA ALA A 7 19.72 7.20 0.63
C ALA A 7 20.33 5.84 0.99
N ALA A 8 19.55 4.92 1.54
CA ALA A 8 19.97 3.56 1.89
C ALA A 8 19.86 2.55 0.72
N GLY A 9 19.57 3.01 -0.51
CA GLY A 9 19.45 2.14 -1.69
C GLY A 9 18.32 1.11 -1.58
N LYS A 10 17.27 1.39 -0.81
CA LYS A 10 16.15 0.47 -0.62
C LYS A 10 15.08 0.69 -1.68
N THR A 11 14.60 -0.41 -2.26
CA THR A 11 13.44 -0.42 -3.16
C THR A 11 12.17 -0.25 -2.35
N ALA A 12 11.44 0.85 -2.56
CA ALA A 12 10.19 1.16 -1.87
C ALA A 12 9.24 1.96 -2.77
N GLU A 13 7.93 1.80 -2.55
CA GLU A 13 6.86 2.59 -3.19
C GLU A 13 5.95 3.16 -2.10
N PHE A 14 5.49 4.40 -2.28
CA PHE A 14 4.54 5.06 -1.39
C PHE A 14 3.29 5.44 -2.18
N VAL A 15 2.13 5.00 -1.70
CA VAL A 15 0.82 5.32 -2.30
C VAL A 15 -0.04 5.97 -1.23
N ILE A 16 -0.54 7.18 -1.52
CA ILE A 16 -1.44 7.93 -0.66
C ILE A 16 -2.83 7.87 -1.28
N TYR A 17 -3.81 7.40 -0.52
CA TYR A 17 -5.21 7.34 -0.93
C TYR A 17 -5.96 8.55 -0.35
N PRO A 18 -6.32 9.57 -1.16
CA PRO A 18 -7.08 10.72 -0.66
C PRO A 18 -8.42 10.28 -0.06
N GLY A 19 -8.77 10.80 1.11
CA GLY A 19 -10.03 10.47 1.80
C GLY A 19 -10.07 9.09 2.46
N ALA A 20 -8.98 8.34 2.45
CA ALA A 20 -8.84 7.07 3.16
C ALA A 20 -8.20 7.31 4.55
N PRO A 21 -8.97 7.20 5.65
CA PRO A 21 -8.43 7.42 6.99
C PRO A 21 -7.54 6.24 7.44
N HIS A 22 -6.91 6.38 8.60
CA HIS A 22 -6.24 5.24 9.24
C HIS A 22 -7.20 4.04 9.35
N ALA A 23 -6.68 2.84 9.10
CA ALA A 23 -7.45 1.59 9.05
C ALA A 23 -8.57 1.57 7.98
N PHE A 24 -8.37 2.21 6.82
CA PHE A 24 -9.31 2.12 5.70
C PHE A 24 -9.48 0.71 5.10
N PHE A 25 -8.58 -0.22 5.42
CA PHE A 25 -8.61 -1.61 4.94
C PHE A 25 -9.46 -2.53 5.84
N ALA A 26 -9.80 -2.10 7.07
CA ALA A 26 -10.57 -2.92 8.01
C ALA A 26 -12.07 -2.89 7.67
N ASP A 27 -12.54 -3.87 6.89
CA ASP A 27 -13.92 -3.98 6.38
C ASP A 27 -15.03 -3.97 7.45
N TYR A 28 -14.71 -4.39 8.67
CA TYR A 28 -15.62 -4.40 9.81
C TYR A 28 -15.72 -3.05 10.55
N ARG A 29 -15.02 -1.99 10.10
CA ARG A 29 -14.99 -0.67 10.75
C ARG A 29 -15.62 0.42 9.88
N PRO A 30 -16.18 1.50 10.48
CA PRO A 30 -16.65 2.68 9.72
C PRO A 30 -15.58 3.40 8.88
N SER A 31 -14.30 3.18 9.20
CA SER A 31 -13.16 3.71 8.44
C SER A 31 -12.99 3.06 7.07
N TYR A 32 -13.64 1.92 6.81
CA TYR A 32 -13.47 1.16 5.58
C TYR A 32 -13.72 1.99 4.31
N ARG A 33 -12.82 1.87 3.34
CA ARG A 33 -12.95 2.47 1.99
C ARG A 33 -12.70 1.39 0.96
N ALA A 34 -13.79 0.80 0.44
CA ALA A 34 -13.73 -0.38 -0.42
C ALA A 34 -12.87 -0.20 -1.67
N GLU A 35 -12.88 0.99 -2.29
CA GLU A 35 -12.08 1.27 -3.49
C GLU A 35 -10.58 1.33 -3.18
N ALA A 36 -10.20 2.13 -2.17
CA ALA A 36 -8.82 2.23 -1.71
C ALA A 36 -8.28 0.87 -1.22
N ALA A 37 -9.10 0.09 -0.51
CA ALA A 37 -8.73 -1.24 -0.03
C ALA A 37 -8.48 -2.21 -1.21
N ARG A 38 -9.37 -2.23 -2.21
CA ARG A 38 -9.21 -3.08 -3.39
C ARG A 38 -7.96 -2.71 -4.20
N ASP A 39 -7.71 -1.43 -4.44
CA ASP A 39 -6.50 -0.97 -5.14
C ASP A 39 -5.24 -1.31 -4.35
N ALA A 40 -5.21 -1.02 -3.04
CA ALA A 40 -4.09 -1.35 -2.17
C ALA A 40 -3.77 -2.84 -2.15
N TRP A 41 -4.79 -3.70 -2.14
CA TRP A 41 -4.59 -5.14 -2.21
C TRP A 41 -4.01 -5.58 -3.56
N GLY A 42 -4.54 -5.06 -4.67
CA GLY A 42 -4.03 -5.32 -6.01
C GLY A 42 -2.54 -4.94 -6.15
N ARG A 43 -2.16 -3.76 -5.66
CA ARG A 43 -0.75 -3.30 -5.64
C ARG A 43 0.14 -4.18 -4.78
N CYS A 44 -0.33 -4.61 -3.60
CA CYS A 44 0.41 -5.51 -2.73
C CYS A 44 0.72 -6.84 -3.43
N LEU A 45 -0.28 -7.45 -4.06
CA LEU A 45 -0.10 -8.68 -4.83
C LEU A 45 0.81 -8.47 -6.05
N ALA A 46 0.69 -7.36 -6.77
CA ALA A 46 1.56 -7.02 -7.88
C ALA A 46 3.03 -6.86 -7.44
N TRP A 47 3.25 -6.25 -6.27
CA TRP A 47 4.58 -6.15 -5.67
C TRP A 47 5.17 -7.52 -5.36
N PHE A 48 4.42 -8.40 -4.70
CA PHE A 48 4.88 -9.76 -4.43
C PHE A 48 5.13 -10.55 -5.72
N ASN A 49 4.26 -10.42 -6.73
CA ASN A 49 4.49 -11.03 -8.03
C ASN A 49 5.80 -10.54 -8.67
N LYS A 50 6.16 -9.27 -8.51
CA LYS A 50 7.39 -8.71 -9.09
C LYS A 50 8.67 -9.20 -8.40
N TYR A 51 8.63 -9.43 -7.09
CA TYR A 51 9.85 -9.68 -6.29
C TYR A 51 9.95 -11.08 -5.69
N LEU A 52 8.85 -11.85 -5.66
CA LEU A 52 8.81 -13.20 -5.06
C LEU A 52 8.51 -14.31 -6.07
N LYS A 53 7.96 -14.00 -7.25
CA LYS A 53 7.91 -15.01 -8.32
C LYS A 53 9.29 -15.14 -8.93
N GLY A 54 9.90 -16.31 -8.72
CA GLY A 54 11.09 -16.76 -9.45
C GLY A 54 10.77 -17.07 -10.90
#